data_AF-A0A2S7WS97-F1
#
_entry.id   AF-A0A2S7WS97-F1
#
_cell.length_a   1.000
_cell.length_b   1.000
_cell.length_c   1.000
_cell.angle_alpha   90.00
_cell.angle_beta   90.00
_cell.angle_gamma   90.00
#
_symmetry.space_group_name_H-M   'P 1'
#
loop_
_entity.id
_entity.type
_entity.pdbx_description
1 polymer ?
#
loop_
_entity_poly.entity_id
_entity_poly.type
_entity_poly.pdbx_seq_one_letter_code
_entity_poly.pdbx_strand_id
1 'polypeptide(L)'
;MGAKENILRDIHTLITKQFETPEEAFQNFDEDKDGALNKSEIKDLLKAAGVGGLIRGIVANEMLKGYDKSGDKTINYEEFKVAIAELNRDY
;
A
#
# COMPACT_ATOMS: atom_id res chain seq x y z
N MET A 1 5.19 15.27 10.09
CA MET A 1 6.46 14.53 10.08
C MET A 1 6.31 13.25 10.92
N GLY A 2 5.19 12.57 10.72
CA GLY A 2 4.73 11.43 11.49
C GLY A 2 4.96 10.14 10.72
N ALA A 3 5.01 9.02 11.44
CA ALA A 3 5.33 7.68 10.92
C ALA A 3 4.64 7.31 9.59
N LYS A 4 3.44 7.83 9.33
CA LYS A 4 2.70 7.66 8.07
C LYS A 4 3.49 8.10 6.83
N GLU A 5 4.18 9.24 6.88
CA GLU A 5 4.95 9.79 5.75
C GLU A 5 6.13 8.88 5.39
N ASN A 6 6.85 8.36 6.40
CA ASN A 6 7.98 7.46 6.17
C ASN A 6 7.53 6.15 5.52
N ILE A 7 6.44 5.57 6.02
CA ILE A 7 5.94 4.30 5.52
C ILE A 7 5.46 4.44 4.07
N LEU A 8 4.78 5.54 3.75
CA LEU A 8 4.34 5.80 2.38
C LEU A 8 5.53 5.92 1.43
N ARG A 9 6.64 6.52 1.88
CA ARG A 9 7.90 6.57 1.11
C ARG A 9 8.53 5.20 0.94
N ASP A 10 8.55 4.37 1.97
CA ASP A 10 9.07 3.01 1.89
C ASP A 10 8.26 2.16 0.89
N ILE A 11 6.93 2.28 0.91
CA ILE A 11 6.03 1.62 -0.06
C ILE A 11 6.30 2.13 -1.47
N HIS A 12 6.35 3.45 -1.68
CA HIS A 12 6.64 4.03 -2.98
C HIS A 12 8.02 3.60 -3.51
N THR A 13 9.03 3.57 -2.64
CA THR A 13 10.37 3.10 -2.98
C THR A 13 10.35 1.61 -3.34
N LEU A 14 9.65 0.78 -2.57
CA LEU A 14 9.48 -0.64 -2.87
C LEU A 14 8.85 -0.82 -4.25
N ILE A 15 7.74 -0.12 -4.51
CA ILE A 15 6.99 -0.22 -5.75
C ILE A 15 7.84 0.22 -6.93
N THR A 16 8.43 1.42 -6.89
CA THR A 16 9.23 1.96 -8.01
C THR A 16 10.57 1.24 -8.21
N LYS A 17 11.11 0.59 -7.18
CA LYS A 17 12.37 -0.16 -7.27
C LYS A 17 12.18 -1.61 -7.70
N GLN A 18 11.04 -2.21 -7.37
CA GLN A 18 10.76 -3.62 -7.62
C GLN A 18 9.83 -3.84 -8.81
N PHE A 19 9.04 -2.82 -9.18
CA PHE A 19 8.06 -2.86 -10.27
C PHE A 19 8.15 -1.59 -11.13
N GLU A 20 7.88 -1.70 -12.42
CA GLU A 20 7.88 -0.54 -13.33
C GLU A 20 6.54 0.21 -13.27
N THR A 21 5.45 -0.50 -12.97
CA THR A 21 4.10 0.06 -12.94
C THR A 21 3.37 -0.25 -11.63
N PRO A 22 2.42 0.61 -11.20
CA PRO A 22 1.58 0.33 -10.04
C PRO A 22 0.69 -0.90 -10.26
N GLU A 23 0.37 -1.23 -11.51
CA GLU A 23 -0.40 -2.43 -11.87
C GLU A 23 0.38 -3.71 -11.56
N GLU A 24 1.65 -3.78 -11.95
CA GLU A 24 2.49 -4.94 -11.66
C GLU A 24 2.72 -5.12 -10.17
N ALA A 25 2.97 -4.03 -9.44
CA ALA A 25 3.07 -4.09 -8.00
C ALA A 25 1.78 -4.61 -7.37
N PHE A 26 0.63 -4.06 -7.79
CA PHE A 26 -0.68 -4.47 -7.30
C PHE A 26 -0.90 -5.97 -7.53
N GLN A 27 -0.70 -6.46 -8.75
CA GLN A 27 -0.85 -7.88 -9.09
C GLN A 27 0.14 -8.81 -8.39
N ASN A 28 1.28 -8.29 -7.94
CA ASN A 28 2.25 -9.07 -7.18
C ASN A 28 1.84 -9.23 -5.71
N PHE A 29 1.23 -8.20 -5.13
CA PHE A 29 0.74 -8.23 -3.75
C PHE A 29 -0.67 -8.81 -3.61
N ASP A 30 -1.48 -8.74 -4.67
CA ASP A 30 -2.80 -9.36 -4.80
C ASP A 30 -2.60 -10.87 -5.06
N GLU A 31 -2.49 -11.62 -3.95
CA GLU A 31 -2.16 -13.04 -3.96
C GLU A 31 -3.37 -13.86 -4.45
N ASP A 32 -4.58 -13.42 -4.08
CA ASP A 32 -5.82 -14.12 -4.45
C ASP A 32 -6.44 -13.65 -5.77
N LYS A 33 -5.96 -12.53 -6.33
CA LYS A 33 -6.34 -11.97 -7.63
C LYS A 33 -7.81 -11.59 -7.70
N ASP A 34 -8.39 -11.14 -6.59
CA ASP A 34 -9.74 -10.58 -6.60
C ASP A 34 -9.78 -9.13 -7.10
N GLY A 35 -8.62 -8.50 -7.30
CA GLY A 35 -8.52 -7.11 -7.73
C GLY A 35 -8.60 -6.12 -6.56
N ALA A 36 -8.43 -6.57 -5.31
CA ALA A 36 -8.42 -5.73 -4.13
C ALA A 36 -7.41 -6.22 -3.07
N LEU A 37 -6.54 -5.31 -2.60
CA LEU A 37 -5.62 -5.64 -1.52
C LEU A 37 -6.34 -5.64 -0.18
N ASN A 38 -6.47 -6.82 0.41
CA ASN A 38 -7.03 -6.99 1.73
C ASN A 38 -6.02 -6.64 2.84
N LYS A 39 -6.50 -6.57 4.08
CA LYS A 39 -5.67 -6.21 5.24
C LYS A 39 -4.45 -7.13 5.44
N SER A 40 -4.53 -8.40 5.04
CA SER A 40 -3.42 -9.34 5.16
C SER A 40 -2.36 -9.06 4.11
N GLU A 41 -2.76 -8.82 2.87
CA GLU A 41 -1.85 -8.50 1.75
C GLU A 41 -1.15 -7.16 1.97
N ILE A 42 -1.88 -6.14 2.46
CA ILE A 42 -1.28 -4.86 2.85
C ILE A 42 -0.24 -5.05 3.95
N LYS A 43 -0.43 -5.98 4.88
CA LYS A 43 0.60 -6.29 5.89
C LYS A 43 1.84 -6.89 5.25
N ASP A 44 1.71 -7.77 4.25
CA ASP A 44 2.87 -8.34 3.56
C ASP A 44 3.58 -7.30 2.69
N LEU A 45 2.84 -6.40 2.05
CA LEU A 45 3.40 -5.23 1.38
C LEU A 45 4.19 -4.36 2.38
N LEU A 46 3.61 -4.04 3.54
CA LEU A 46 4.29 -3.28 4.60
C LEU A 46 5.52 -4.02 5.14
N LYS A 47 5.47 -5.35 5.21
CA LYS A 47 6.62 -6.18 5.58
C LYS A 47 7.76 -6.05 4.57
N ALA A 48 7.43 -6.13 3.28
CA ALA A 48 8.38 -5.97 2.19
C ALA A 48 8.99 -4.57 2.19
N ALA A 49 8.19 -3.54 2.51
CA ALA A 49 8.64 -2.16 2.73
C ALA A 49 9.47 -1.96 4.02
N GLY A 50 9.73 -3.00 4.81
CA GLY A 50 10.57 -2.91 6.01
C GLY A 50 9.86 -2.39 7.26
N VAL A 51 8.52 -2.30 7.24
CA VAL A 51 7.74 -1.85 8.41
C VAL A 51 7.77 -2.90 9.52
N GLY A 52 8.19 -2.46 10.71
CA GLY A 52 8.28 -3.30 11.90
C GLY A 52 6.96 -3.97 12.28
N GLY A 53 7.00 -5.26 12.63
CA GLY A 53 5.81 -6.06 12.92
C GLY A 53 4.92 -5.51 14.03
N LEU A 54 5.49 -4.76 14.99
CA LEU A 54 4.75 -4.14 16.10
C LEU A 54 3.75 -3.08 15.63
N ILE A 55 4.12 -2.26 14.65
CA ILE A 55 3.26 -1.17 14.14
C ILE A 55 2.52 -1.55 12.87
N ARG A 56 2.97 -2.60 12.16
CA ARG A 56 2.40 -3.04 10.88
C ARG A 56 0.89 -3.21 10.90
N GLY A 57 0.33 -3.81 11.96
CA GLY A 57 -1.11 -4.00 12.07
C GLY A 57 -1.89 -2.70 12.21
N ILE A 58 -1.33 -1.72 12.92
CA ILE A 58 -1.90 -0.38 13.13
C ILE A 58 -1.83 0.39 11.81
N VAL A 59 -0.65 0.40 11.20
CA VAL A 59 -0.37 1.07 9.93
C VAL A 59 -1.23 0.53 8.81
N ALA A 60 -1.36 -0.79 8.65
CA ALA A 60 -2.24 -1.39 7.65
C ALA A 60 -3.69 -0.89 7.81
N ASN A 61 -4.14 -0.77 9.06
CA ASN A 61 -5.48 -0.29 9.38
C ASN A 61 -5.65 1.22 9.13
N GLU A 62 -4.62 2.02 9.38
CA GLU A 62 -4.60 3.45 9.06
C GLU A 62 -4.51 3.72 7.56
N MET A 63 -3.73 2.93 6.83
CA MET A 63 -3.66 2.95 5.36
C MET A 63 -5.03 2.64 4.77
N LEU A 64 -5.64 1.53 5.20
CA LEU A 64 -7.00 1.18 4.81
C LEU A 64 -7.95 2.34 5.08
N LYS A 65 -8.03 2.86 6.31
CA LYS A 65 -8.92 4.00 6.61
C LYS A 65 -8.63 5.28 5.81
N GLY A 66 -7.40 5.47 5.32
CA GLY A 66 -7.01 6.64 4.56
C GLY A 66 -7.31 6.55 3.07
N TYR A 67 -7.28 5.34 2.50
CA TYR A 67 -7.36 5.10 1.06
C TYR A 67 -8.58 4.27 0.62
N ASP A 68 -9.18 3.47 1.52
CA ASP A 68 -10.47 2.77 1.33
C ASP A 68 -11.60 3.81 1.31
N LYS A 69 -11.93 4.28 0.10
CA LYS A 69 -13.08 5.14 -0.18
C LYS A 69 -14.34 4.32 -0.41
N SER A 70 -14.20 3.06 -0.83
CA SER A 70 -15.31 2.14 -1.02
C SER A 70 -15.93 1.66 0.30
N GLY A 71 -15.14 1.65 1.39
CA GLY A 71 -15.59 1.21 2.71
C GLY A 71 -15.64 -0.30 2.89
N ASP A 72 -14.96 -1.05 2.02
CA ASP A 72 -14.94 -2.51 2.01
C ASP A 72 -13.80 -3.08 2.87
N LYS A 73 -12.96 -2.22 3.46
CA LYS A 73 -11.74 -2.60 4.19
C LYS A 73 -10.72 -3.34 3.32
N THR A 74 -10.78 -3.07 2.02
CA THR A 74 -9.84 -3.50 0.99
C THR A 74 -9.41 -2.27 0.19
N ILE A 75 -8.28 -2.34 -0.51
CA ILE A 75 -7.85 -1.27 -1.42
C ILE A 75 -7.93 -1.84 -2.83
N ASN A 76 -8.92 -1.38 -3.60
CA ASN A 76 -9.02 -1.79 -5.00
C ASN A 76 -7.92 -1.13 -5.85
N TYR A 77 -7.77 -1.62 -7.07
CA TYR A 77 -6.76 -1.10 -8.01
C TYR A 77 -6.87 0.42 -8.26
N GLU A 78 -8.07 0.99 -8.28
CA GLU A 78 -8.26 2.43 -8.49
C GLU A 78 -7.77 3.24 -7.30
N GLU A 79 -8.11 2.82 -6.08
CA GLU A 79 -7.66 3.43 -4.84
C GLU A 79 -6.14 3.33 -4.67
N PHE A 80 -5.57 2.17 -5.03
CA PHE A 80 -4.13 1.95 -5.02
C PHE A 80 -3.41 2.89 -5.98
N LYS A 81 -3.87 3.00 -7.24
CA LYS A 81 -3.30 3.95 -8.21
C LYS A 81 -3.34 5.38 -7.71
N VAL A 82 -4.46 5.81 -7.12
CA VAL A 82 -4.59 7.16 -6.56
C VAL A 82 -3.57 7.35 -5.43
N ALA A 83 -3.44 6.37 -4.53
CA ALA A 83 -2.45 6.42 -3.47
C ALA A 83 -1.02 6.59 -4.01
N ILE A 84 -0.63 5.81 -5.01
CA ILE A 84 0.71 5.90 -5.63
C ILE A 84 0.90 7.19 -6.43
N ALA A 85 -0.14 7.67 -7.12
CA ALA A 85 -0.09 8.91 -7.88
C ALA A 85 0.05 10.14 -6.98
N GLU A 86 -0.64 10.16 -5.83
CA GLU A 86 -0.48 11.21 -4.82
C GLU A 86 0.95 11.23 -4.27
N LEU A 87 1.56 10.06 -4.07
CA LEU A 87 2.94 9.95 -3.57
C LEU A 87 4.01 10.39 -4.59
N ASN A 88 3.75 10.20 -5.89
CA ASN A 88 4.64 10.69 -6.95
C ASN A 88 4.61 12.22 -7.11
N ARG A 89 3.58 12.92 -6.60
CA ARG A 89 3.46 14.39 -6.74
C ARG A 89 4.34 15.19 -5.77
N ASP A 90 4.98 14.54 -4.80
CA ASP A 90 5.84 15.16 -3.80
C ASP A 90 7.36 15.04 -4.11
N TYR A 91 7.73 14.83 -5.39
CA TYR A 91 9.13 14.84 -5.87
C TYR A 91 9.39 15.93 -6.92
#